data_AF-E3MVG7-F1
#
_entry.id   AF-E3MVG7-F1
#
_cell.length_a   1.000
_cell.length_b   1.000
_cell.length_c   1.000
_cell.angle_alpha   90.00
_cell.angle_beta   90.00
_cell.angle_gamma   90.00
#
_symmetry.space_group_name_H-M   'P 1'
#
loop_
_entity.id
_entity.type
_entity.pdbx_description
1 polymer ?
#
loop_
_entity_poly.entity_id
_entity_poly.type
_entity_poly.pdbx_seq_one_letter_code
_entity_poly.pdbx_strand_id
1 'polypeptide(L)'
;MFHTLLSKDGLINNLHFIRYVCIAINILSMPMTYQSLLAWNSDKLQFFGIHPETKLHWKGVMRKMEDGKWEVDQTPRNHDLCVV
;
A
#
# COMPACT_ATOMS: atom_id res chain seq x y z
N MET A 1 44.76 20.41 6.24
CA MET A 1 43.95 20.07 7.44
C MET A 1 42.46 20.37 7.24
N PHE A 2 42.08 21.57 6.80
CA PHE A 2 40.66 21.96 6.57
C PHE A 2 39.95 21.15 5.48
N HIS A 3 40.61 20.86 4.35
CA HIS A 3 40.03 20.10 3.24
C HIS A 3 39.69 18.65 3.62
N THR A 4 40.41 18.07 4.59
CA THR A 4 40.21 16.69 5.06
C THR A 4 39.01 16.59 6.02
N LEU A 5 38.69 17.66 6.75
CA LEU A 5 37.51 17.75 7.62
C LEU A 5 36.24 17.87 6.79
N LEU A 6 36.21 18.77 5.80
CA LEU A 6 35.07 18.98 4.90
C LEU A 6 34.67 17.69 4.15
N SER A 7 35.66 16.89 3.73
CA SER A 7 35.44 15.60 3.06
C SER A 7 34.89 14.53 4.00
N LYS A 8 35.30 14.54 5.27
CA LYS A 8 34.84 13.58 6.29
C LYS A 8 33.41 13.89 6.74
N ASP A 9 33.08 15.17 6.89
CA ASP A 9 31.72 15.63 7.23
C ASP A 9 30.74 15.32 6.09
N GLY A 10 31.16 15.51 4.83
CA GLY A 10 30.38 15.09 3.66
C GLY A 10 30.12 13.58 3.60
N LEU A 11 31.12 12.76 3.93
CA LEU A 11 30.97 11.31 3.99
C LEU A 11 30.01 10.86 5.10
N ILE A 12 30.13 11.44 6.30
CA ILE A 12 29.25 11.17 7.43
C ILE A 12 27.81 11.56 7.08
N ASN A 13 27.61 12.73 6.47
CA ASN A 13 26.28 13.19 6.05
C ASN A 13 25.64 12.25 5.02
N ASN A 14 26.41 11.76 4.04
CA ASN A 14 25.93 10.78 3.05
C ASN A 14 25.53 9.45 3.71
N LEU A 15 26.31 8.97 4.67
CA LEU A 15 25.97 7.75 5.41
C LEU A 15 24.69 7.91 6.22
N HIS A 16 24.51 9.06 6.87
CA HIS A 16 23.27 9.39 7.58
C HIS A 16 22.08 9.46 6.62
N PHE A 17 22.23 10.11 5.46
CA PHE A 17 21.19 10.18 4.44
C PHE A 17 20.75 8.77 3.99
N ILE A 18 21.69 7.91 3.61
CA ILE A 18 21.40 6.53 3.20
C ILE A 18 20.69 5.78 4.32
N ARG A 19 21.18 5.89 5.56
CA ARG A 19 20.54 5.25 6.72
C ARG A 19 19.10 5.71 6.90
N TYR A 20 18.81 7.01 6.80
CA TYR A 20 17.45 7.53 6.92
C TYR A 20 16.56 7.06 5.77
N VAL A 21 17.06 7.03 4.53
CA VAL A 21 16.34 6.49 3.38
C VAL A 21 16.01 5.01 3.59
N CYS A 22 16.96 4.19 4.04
CA CYS A 22 16.72 2.77 4.31
C CYS A 22 15.68 2.57 5.43
N ILE A 23 15.74 3.35 6.51
CA ILE A 23 14.73 3.30 7.58
C ILE A 23 13.35 3.67 7.02
N ALA A 24 13.26 4.73 6.21
CA ALA A 24 12.00 5.14 5.60
C ALA A 24 11.43 4.04 4.68
N ILE A 25 12.26 3.44 3.82
CA ILE A 25 11.86 2.32 2.97
C ILE A 25 11.34 1.15 3.80
N ASN A 26 12.05 0.76 4.87
CA ASN A 26 11.62 -0.35 5.73
C ASN A 26 10.29 -0.08 6.43
N ILE A 27 10.08 1.15 6.93
CA ILE A 27 8.83 1.53 7.58
C ILE A 27 7.68 1.56 6.56
N LEU A 28 7.91 2.02 5.34
CA LEU A 28 6.90 2.10 4.28
C LEU A 28 6.64 0.76 3.59
N SER A 29 7.64 -0.13 3.54
CA SER A 29 7.50 -1.43 2.88
C SER A 29 6.64 -2.38 3.70
N MET A 30 6.77 -2.40 5.02
CA MET A 30 5.97 -3.26 5.91
C MET A 30 4.44 -3.15 5.69
N PRO A 31 3.81 -1.96 5.72
CA PRO A 31 2.38 -1.83 5.48
C PRO A 31 2.00 -2.19 4.04
N MET A 32 2.82 -1.84 3.04
CA MET A 32 2.54 -2.21 1.64
C MET A 32 2.61 -3.73 1.45
N THR A 33 3.63 -4.40 1.99
CA THR A 33 3.78 -5.86 1.93
C THR A 33 2.63 -6.55 2.65
N TYR A 34 2.24 -6.06 3.83
CA TYR A 34 1.10 -6.59 4.57
C TYR A 34 -0.20 -6.51 3.75
N GLN A 35 -0.52 -5.34 3.20
CA GLN A 35 -1.72 -5.14 2.38
C GLN A 35 -1.67 -6.02 1.12
N SER A 36 -0.49 -6.20 0.51
CA SER A 36 -0.31 -7.07 -0.66
C SER A 36 -0.57 -8.54 -0.32
N LEU A 37 -0.03 -9.03 0.80
CA LEU A 37 -0.25 -10.40 1.26
C LEU A 37 -1.70 -10.64 1.67
N LEU A 38 -2.31 -9.68 2.36
CA LEU A 38 -3.73 -9.72 2.71
C LEU A 38 -4.57 -9.83 1.44
N ALA A 39 -4.29 -9.01 0.44
CA ALA A 39 -5.00 -9.06 -0.83
C ALA A 39 -4.77 -10.40 -1.57
N TRP A 40 -3.54 -10.91 -1.56
CA TRP A 40 -3.21 -12.17 -2.22
C TRP A 40 -3.99 -13.37 -1.68
N ASN A 41 -4.14 -13.44 -0.36
CA ASN A 41 -4.78 -14.56 0.35
C ASN A 41 -6.29 -14.38 0.57
N SER A 42 -6.87 -13.25 0.18
CA SER A 42 -8.30 -13.00 0.36
C SER A 42 -9.08 -13.30 -0.91
N ASP A 43 -10.23 -13.97 -0.76
CA ASP A 43 -11.19 -14.12 -1.87
C ASP A 43 -12.02 -12.85 -2.07
N LYS A 44 -12.15 -12.04 -1.02
CA LYS A 44 -12.90 -10.78 -1.00
C LYS A 44 -12.17 -9.71 -0.20
N LEU A 45 -12.20 -8.48 -0.68
CA LEU A 45 -11.61 -7.32 -0.01
C LEU A 45 -12.60 -6.17 0.01
N GLN A 46 -12.65 -5.44 1.12
CA GLN A 46 -13.31 -4.14 1.14
C GLN A 46 -12.41 -3.11 0.46
N PHE A 47 -12.96 -2.45 -0.56
CA PHE A 47 -12.30 -1.39 -1.30
C PHE A 47 -12.96 -0.06 -1.03
N PHE A 48 -12.15 0.96 -0.76
CA PHE A 48 -12.56 2.34 -0.63
C PHE A 48 -11.71 3.18 -1.59
N GLY A 49 -12.33 3.79 -2.59
CA GLY A 49 -11.59 4.52 -3.61
C GLY A 49 -12.45 4.88 -4.80
N ILE A 50 -11.84 4.86 -5.99
CA ILE A 50 -12.52 5.18 -7.24
C ILE A 50 -13.07 3.90 -7.84
N HIS A 51 -14.37 3.87 -8.14
CA HIS A 51 -15.02 2.75 -8.79
C HIS A 51 -14.38 2.49 -10.17
N PRO A 52 -14.00 1.24 -10.50
CA PRO A 52 -13.28 0.94 -11.74
C PRO A 52 -14.09 1.30 -12.99
N GLU A 53 -15.41 1.10 -12.96
CA GLU A 53 -16.31 1.40 -14.09
C GLU A 53 -16.79 2.86 -14.09
N THR A 54 -17.49 3.30 -13.04
CA THR A 54 -18.15 4.62 -13.01
C THR A 54 -17.21 5.79 -12.73
N LYS A 55 -15.96 5.52 -12.30
CA LYS A 55 -14.97 6.53 -11.90
C LYS A 55 -15.40 7.45 -10.75
N LEU A 56 -16.47 7.11 -10.04
CA LEU A 56 -16.93 7.85 -8.86
C LEU A 56 -16.31 7.29 -7.59
N HIS A 57 -16.24 8.11 -6.54
CA HIS A 57 -15.89 7.62 -5.21
C HIS A 57 -16.91 6.57 -4.76
N TRP A 58 -16.39 5.42 -4.34
CA TRP A 58 -17.19 4.26 -3.98
C TRP A 58 -16.52 3.47 -2.87
N LYS A 59 -17.38 2.87 -2.05
CA LYS A 59 -17.02 1.89 -1.02
C LYS A 59 -17.81 0.63 -1.28
N GLY A 60 -17.14 -0.50 -1.37
CA GLY A 60 -17.80 -1.80 -1.40
C GLY A 60 -16.81 -2.94 -1.45
N VAL A 61 -17.27 -4.11 -1.89
CA VAL A 61 -16.47 -5.34 -1.85
C VAL A 61 -16.01 -5.67 -3.27
N MET A 62 -14.72 -5.98 -3.41
CA MET A 62 -14.19 -6.63 -4.61
C MET A 62 -13.98 -8.11 -4.31
N ARG A 63 -14.25 -8.99 -5.29
CA ARG A 63 -13.90 -10.41 -5.21
C ARG A 63 -12.80 -10.75 -6.19
N LYS A 64 -11.97 -11.71 -5.83
CA LYS A 64 -10.97 -12.31 -6.71
C LYS A 64 -11.64 -13.38 -7.57
N MET A 65 -11.47 -13.28 -8.88
CA MET A 65 -11.92 -14.28 -9.85
C MET A 65 -10.89 -15.41 -9.97
N GLU A 66 -11.28 -16.54 -10.56
CA GLU A 66 -10.38 -17.68 -10.79
C GLU A 66 -9.18 -17.32 -11.68
N ASP A 67 -9.35 -16.33 -12.57
CA ASP A 67 -8.28 -15.78 -13.42
C ASP A 67 -7.34 -14.80 -12.68
N GLY A 68 -7.57 -14.58 -11.38
CA GLY A 68 -6.80 -13.69 -10.53
C GLY A 68 -7.18 -12.21 -10.63
N LYS A 69 -8.15 -11.84 -11.47
CA LYS A 69 -8.64 -10.45 -11.56
C LYS A 69 -9.56 -10.10 -10.40
N TRP A 70 -9.61 -8.81 -10.07
CA TRP A 70 -10.53 -8.27 -9.08
C TRP A 70 -11.73 -7.64 -9.76
N GLU A 71 -12.92 -8.09 -9.40
CA GLU A 71 -14.18 -7.55 -9.89
C GLU A 71 -15.06 -7.05 -8.74
N VAL A 72 -15.95 -6.10 -9.04
CA VAL A 72 -16.93 -5.62 -8.07
C VAL A 72 -17.84 -6.78 -7.69
N ASP A 73 -17.93 -7.08 -6.40
CA ASP A 73 -18.79 -8.15 -5.90
C ASP A 73 -20.25 -7.67 -5.94
N GLN A 74 -20.95 -8.00 -7.02
CA GLN A 74 -22.38 -7.71 -7.20
C GLN A 74 -23.29 -8.76 -6.52
N THR A 75 -22.72 -9.70 -5.75
CA THR A 75 -23.52 -10.74 -5.10
C THR A 75 -24.44 -10.10 -4.03
N PRO A 76 -25.76 -10.32 -4.06
CA PRO A 76 -26.73 -9.59 -3.22
C PRO A 76 -26.52 -9.74 -1.70
N ARG A 77 -25.72 -10.71 -1.26
CA ARG A 77 -25.55 -11.08 0.16
C ARG A 77 -24.80 -10.07 1.03
N ASN A 78 -24.22 -9.01 0.49
CA ASN A 78 -23.46 -8.02 1.26
C ASN A 78 -23.96 -6.57 1.15
N HIS A 79 -25.16 -6.36 0.59
CA HIS A 79 -25.83 -5.05 0.69
C HIS A 79 -26.55 -4.82 2.02
N ASP A 80 -26.54 -5.80 2.94
CA ASP A 80 -27.14 -5.69 4.30
C ASP A 80 -26.23 -5.01 5.35
N LEU A 81 -25.09 -4.44 4.96
CA LEU A 81 -24.28 -3.61 5.87
C LEU A 81 -24.83 -2.18 5.97
N CYS A 82 -26.09 -2.05 6.39
CA CYS A 82 -26.66 -0.91 7.11
C CYS A 82 -28.13 -1.18 7.43
N VAL A 83 -28.39 -2.12 8.34
CA VAL A 83 -29.59 -2.02 9.20
C VAL A 83 -29.11 -1.35 10.49
N VAL A 84 -29.41 -0.06 10.62
CA VAL A 84 -29.40 0.69 11.90
C VAL A 84 -30.84 0.96 12.26
#